data_AF-K0J4C6-F1
#
_entry.id   AF-K0J4C6-F1
#
_cell.length_a   1.000
_cell.length_b   1.000
_cell.length_c   1.000
_cell.angle_alpha   90.00
_cell.angle_beta   90.00
_cell.angle_gamma   90.00
#
_symmetry.space_group_name_H-M   'P 1'
#
loop_
_entity.id
_entity.type
_entity.pdbx_description
1 polymer ?
#
loop_
_entity_poly.entity_id
_entity_poly.type
_entity_poly.pdbx_seq_one_letter_code
_entity_poly.pdbx_strand_id
1 'polypeptide(L)' 'MKSISIDIETYSSINLGKSGVYRYAENDDFEILLFAYSVDGGEVKVVDLANGEKIPRSIIDALKDDEIIKWAFNAMFERV' A
#
# COMPACT_ATOMS: atom_id res chain seq x y z
N MET A 1 16.88 5.53 5.30
CA MET A 1 15.47 5.94 5.32
C MET A 1 15.05 6.02 6.77
N LYS A 2 14.41 7.12 7.19
CA LYS A 2 13.84 7.27 8.54
C LYS A 2 12.34 7.02 8.52
N SER A 3 11.67 7.46 7.45
CA SER A 3 10.25 7.24 7.27
C SER A 3 9.87 7.06 5.80
N ILE A 4 8.76 6.35 5.59
CA ILE A 4 8.13 6.21 4.28
C ILE A 4 6.65 6.54 4.40
N SER A 5 6.17 7.46 3.57
CA SER A 5 4.74 7.69 3.39
C SER A 5 4.25 6.77 2.28
N ILE A 6 3.13 6.08 2.50
CA ILE A 6 2.55 5.12 1.57
C ILE A 6 1.06 5.36 1.35
N ASP A 7 0.58 4.88 0.21
CA ASP A 7 -0.83 4.83 -0.16
C ASP A 7 -1.03 3.70 -1.18
N ILE A 8 -2.12 2.93 -1.08
CA ILE A 8 -2.49 1.89 -2.05
C ILE A 8 -3.83 2.19 -2.71
N GLU A 9 -3.91 1.88 -4.00
CA GLU A 9 -5.18 1.84 -4.71
C GLU A 9 -5.55 0.38 -4.95
N THR A 10 -6.78 0.01 -4.66
CA THR A 10 -7.21 -1.40 -4.61
C THR A 10 -8.49 -1.64 -5.38
N TYR A 11 -8.67 -2.90 -5.78
CA TYR A 11 -9.90 -3.43 -6.35
C TYR A 11 -10.40 -4.61 -5.52
N SER A 12 -11.72 -4.74 -5.43
CA SER A 12 -12.45 -5.94 -5.02
C SER A 12 -13.89 -5.78 -5.48
N SER A 13 -14.55 -6.87 -5.91
CA SER A 13 -15.96 -6.79 -6.34
C SER A 13 -16.93 -6.48 -5.20
N ILE A 14 -16.48 -6.60 -3.94
CA ILE A 14 -17.27 -6.26 -2.76
C ILE A 14 -17.21 -4.76 -2.50
N ASN A 15 -18.33 -4.18 -2.06
CA ASN A 15 -18.38 -2.77 -1.70
C ASN A 15 -17.79 -2.53 -0.30
N LEU A 16 -16.63 -1.87 -0.24
CA LEU A 16 -15.91 -1.54 1.01
C LEU A 16 -16.80 -0.88 2.07
N GLY A 17 -17.58 0.14 1.69
CA GLY A 17 -18.43 0.89 2.62
C GLY A 17 -19.55 0.06 3.24
N LYS A 18 -19.98 -1.02 2.59
CA LYS A 18 -21.00 -1.95 3.09
C LYS A 18 -20.43 -3.17 3.80
N SER A 19 -19.21 -3.59 3.45
CA SER A 19 -18.59 -4.83 3.96
C SER A 19 -17.60 -4.62 5.09
N GLY A 20 -17.04 -3.42 5.21
CA GLY A 20 -15.86 -3.17 6.03
C GLY A 20 -14.58 -3.69 5.36
N VAL A 21 -13.44 -3.28 5.93
CA VAL A 21 -12.10 -3.51 5.35
C VAL A 21 -11.72 -4.97 5.21
N TYR A 22 -11.92 -5.78 6.26
CA TYR A 22 -11.47 -7.17 6.24
C TYR A 22 -12.16 -7.97 5.13
N ARG A 23 -13.49 -7.92 5.08
CA ARG A 23 -14.25 -8.61 4.03
C ARG A 23 -13.97 -8.08 2.62
N TYR A 24 -13.60 -6.81 2.49
CA TYR A 24 -13.20 -6.23 1.20
C TYR A 24 -11.87 -6.81 0.73
N ALA A 25 -10.87 -6.86 1.64
CA ALA A 25 -9.51 -7.33 1.38
C ALA A 25 -9.37 -8.86 1.31
N GLU A 26 -10.23 -9.62 1.99
CA GLU A 26 -10.25 -11.08 1.98
C GLU A 26 -10.96 -11.69 0.76
N ASN A 27 -11.49 -10.87 -0.15
CA ASN A 27 -12.17 -11.37 -1.34
C ASN A 27 -11.18 -12.03 -2.30
N ASP A 28 -11.62 -13.08 -3.00
CA ASP A 28 -10.77 -13.84 -3.93
C ASP A 28 -10.26 -12.99 -5.11
N ASP A 29 -10.98 -11.91 -5.45
CA ASP A 29 -10.64 -10.97 -6.52
C ASP A 29 -10.02 -9.66 -6.01
N PHE A 30 -9.61 -9.61 -4.74
CA PHE A 30 -8.92 -8.44 -4.21
C PHE A 30 -7.55 -8.27 -4.87
N GLU A 31 -7.28 -7.07 -5.36
CA GLU A 31 -6.02 -6.71 -6.00
C GLU A 31 -5.51 -5.36 -5.51
N ILE A 32 -4.19 -5.26 -5.30
CA ILE A 32 -3.50 -3.97 -5.15
C ILE A 32 -3.11 -3.51 -6.56
N LEU A 33 -3.70 -2.40 -7.01
CA LEU A 33 -3.53 -1.86 -8.36
C LEU A 33 -2.31 -0.94 -8.44
N LEU A 34 -2.23 0.04 -7.54
CA LEU A 34 -1.16 1.02 -7.47
C LEU A 34 -0.58 1.06 -6.07
N PHE A 35 0.73 1.29 -6.00
CA PHE A 35 1.42 1.57 -4.75
C PHE A 35 2.20 2.87 -4.88
N ALA A 36 1.79 3.89 -4.15
CA ALA A 36 2.50 5.16 -4.07
C ALA A 36 3.39 5.19 -2.83
N TYR A 37 4.58 5.77 -2.96
CA TYR A 37 5.46 5.98 -1.82
C TYR A 37 6.30 7.26 -1.93
N SER A 38 6.60 7.85 -0.78
CA SER A 38 7.58 8.94 -0.64
C SER A 38 8.56 8.60 0.48
N VAL A 39 9.85 8.65 0.16
CA VAL A 39 10.94 8.37 1.09
C VAL A 39 11.38 9.67 1.75
N ASP A 40 11.33 9.73 3.09
CA ASP A 40 11.82 10.85 3.88
C ASP A 40 11.24 12.22 3.44
N GLY A 41 9.98 12.24 2.97
CA GLY A 41 9.29 13.44 2.46
C GLY A 41 9.75 13.92 1.09
N GLY A 42 10.50 13.08 0.35
CA GLY A 42 10.95 13.36 -1.00
C GLY A 42 9.87 13.18 -2.08
N GLU A 43 10.32 13.10 -3.33
CA GLU A 43 9.44 12.89 -4.48
C GLU A 43 8.58 11.63 -4.32
N VAL A 44 7.30 11.76 -4.65
CA VAL A 44 6.36 10.65 -4.70
C VAL A 44 6.63 9.82 -5.94
N LYS A 45 6.74 8.51 -5.75
CA LYS A 45 6.84 7.53 -6.81
C LYS A 45 5.61 6.64 -6.78
N VAL A 46 5.09 6.30 -7.94
CA VAL A 46 3.96 5.38 -8.10
C VAL A 46 4.45 4.15 -8.83
N VAL A 47 4.09 2.98 -8.31
CA VAL A 47 4.35 1.67 -8.92
C VAL A 47 3.02 1.14 -9.42
N ASP A 48 2.94 0.90 -10.73
CA ASP A 48 1.75 0.35 -11.39
C ASP A 48 1.78 -1.19 -11.36
N LEU A 49 1.31 -1.76 -10.25
CA LEU A 49 1.30 -3.21 -10.02
C LEU A 49 0.35 -3.92 -10.99
N ALA A 50 -0.76 -3.29 -11.34
CA ALA A 50 -1.73 -3.81 -12.31
C ALA A 50 -1.10 -3.98 -13.71
N ASN A 51 -0.14 -3.13 -14.09
CA ASN A 51 0.63 -3.26 -15.34
C ASN A 51 1.97 -4.01 -15.17
N GLY A 52 2.18 -4.68 -14.04
CA GLY A 52 3.32 -5.58 -13.82
C GLY A 52 4.62 -4.88 -13.41
N GLU A 53 4.56 -3.60 -13.02
CA GLU A 53 5.71 -2.96 -12.38
C GLU A 53 6.03 -3.63 -11.04
N LYS A 54 7.28 -3.47 -10.59
CA LYS A 54 7.77 -4.11 -9.37
C LYS A 54 8.19 -3.06 -8.36
N ILE A 55 7.74 -3.24 -7.12
CA ILE A 55 8.20 -2.44 -6.00
C ILE A 55 9.71 -2.64 -5.86
N PRO A 56 10.52 -1.55 -5.82
CA PRO A 56 11.95 -1.67 -5.63
C PRO A 56 12.29 -2.41 -4.34
N ARG A 57 13.33 -3.26 -4.38
CA ARG A 57 13.68 -4.12 -3.25
C ARG A 57 13.92 -3.34 -1.95
N SER A 58 14.58 -2.19 -2.04
CA SER A 58 14.84 -1.31 -0.89
C SER A 58 13.56 -0.77 -0.24
N ILE A 59 12.48 -0.62 -0.99
CA ILE A 59 11.18 -0.20 -0.45
C ILE A 59 10.49 -1.36 0.25
N ILE A 60 10.55 -2.57 -0.34
CA ILE A 60 10.04 -3.79 0.31
C ILE A 60 10.76 -4.05 1.64
N ASP A 61 12.10 -3.91 1.64
CA ASP A 61 12.89 -4.08 2.86
C ASP A 61 12.52 -3.00 3.90
N ALA A 62 12.29 -1.75 3.49
CA ALA A 62 11.86 -0.69 4.38
C ALA A 62 10.47 -0.90 4.98
N LEU A 63 9.52 -1.50 4.25
CA LEU A 63 8.20 -1.84 4.77
C LEU A 63 8.27 -2.91 5.88
N LYS A 64 9.32 -3.73 5.90
CA LYS A 64 9.54 -4.80 6.89
C LYS A 64 10.49 -4.41 8.03
N ASP A 65 11.11 -3.24 7.95
CA ASP A 65 12.07 -2.76 8.95
C ASP A 65 11.35 -2.00 10.06
N ASP A 66 11.43 -2.51 11.30
CA ASP A 66 10.79 -1.92 12.47
C ASP A 66 11.43 -0.59 12.90
N GLU A 67 12.66 -0.29 12.44
CA GLU A 67 13.34 0.99 12.69
C GLU A 67 12.82 2.11 11.76
N ILE A 68 12.09 1.77 10.70
CA ILE A 68 11.53 2.73 9.73
C ILE A 68 10.06 2.99 10.06
N ILE A 69 9.71 4.27 10.19
CA ILE A 69 8.32 4.70 10.45
C ILE A 69 7.53 4.71 9.14
N LYS A 70 6.41 3.98 9.10
CA LYS A 70 5.46 3.99 7.97
C LYS A 70 4.34 4.98 8.28
N TRP A 71 4.10 5.91 7.36
CA TRP A 71 3.00 6.88 7.43
C TRP A 71 1.98 6.58 6.36
N ALA A 72 0.70 6.65 6.71
CA ALA A 72 -0.39 6.62 5.74
C ALA A 72 -1.60 7.34 6.31
N PHE A 73 -2.43 7.89 5.43
CA PHE A 73 -3.73 8.37 5.83
C PHE A 73 -4.67 7.17 5.97
N ASN A 74 -5.19 6.93 7.18
CA ASN A 74 -5.91 5.69 7.51
C ASN A 74 -5.06 4.40 7.36
N ALA A 75 -3.87 4.38 7.97
CA ALA A 75 -2.96 3.23 8.01
C ALA A 75 -3.58 1.89 8.47
N MET A 76 -4.76 1.92 9.09
CA MET A 76 -5.52 0.71 9.42
C MET A 76 -6.00 -0.05 8.19
N PHE A 77 -6.21 0.61 7.04
CA PHE A 77 -6.56 -0.03 5.78
C PHE A 77 -5.31 -0.57 5.07
N GLU A 78 -4.28 0.26 4.92
CA GLU A 78 -3.01 -0.06 4.25
C GLU A 78 -2.28 -1.31 4.78
N ARG A 79 -2.55 -1.69 6.03
CA ARG A 79 -1.88 -2.80 6.72
C ARG A 79 -2.60 -4.14 6.64
N VAL A 80 -3.79 -4.18 6.02
CA VAL A 80 -4.65 -5.37 5.97
C VAL A 80 -4.18 -6.32 4.88
#